data_AF-A0A7S4W8R4-F1
#
_entry.id   AF-A0A7S4W8R4-F1
#
_cell.length_a   1.000
_cell.length_b   1.000
_cell.length_c   1.000
_cell.angle_alpha   90.00
_cell.angle_beta   90.00
_cell.angle_gamma   90.00
#
_symmetry.space_group_name_H-M   'P 1'
#
loop_
_entity.id
_entity.type
_entity.pdbx_description
1 polymer ?
#
loop_
_entity_poly.entity_id
_entity_poly.type
_entity_poly.pdbx_seq_one_letter_code
_entity_poly.pdbx_strand_id
1 'polypeptide(L)'
;NLRNNIVFFNEWFAVDLVKNQQGAVTGIIAICMETGETVFVESKATVLATGGAGRIYASTTNAHINTGDGVGMALRAGFPAQDMEMWQFHPTGIYGAGTLVTEGCRGEGGYLINKDGERFMERYAPNAKDLAGRDVVARSMVLEILEGRGRGENG
;
A
#
# COMPACT_ATOMS: atom_id res chain seq x y z
N ASN A 1 25.49 -1.28 -6.85
CA ASN A 1 25.20 -0.25 -5.82
C ASN A 1 26.48 0.36 -5.25
N LEU A 2 27.29 -0.34 -4.43
CA LEU A 2 28.62 0.19 -4.04
C LEU A 2 29.57 0.40 -5.23
N ARG A 3 29.46 -0.47 -6.26
CA ARG A 3 30.23 -0.35 -7.51
C ARG A 3 29.99 0.95 -8.30
N ASN A 4 28.92 1.68 -8.00
CA ASN A 4 28.55 2.91 -8.72
C ASN A 4 28.77 4.17 -7.86
N ASN A 5 29.50 4.08 -6.74
CA ASN A 5 29.77 5.20 -5.82
C ASN A 5 28.48 5.93 -5.36
N ILE A 6 27.42 5.18 -5.09
CA ILE A 6 26.18 5.73 -4.52
C ILE A 6 26.44 6.10 -3.06
N VAL A 7 26.12 7.34 -2.68
CA VAL A 7 26.11 7.79 -1.29
C VAL A 7 24.76 7.43 -0.67
N PHE A 8 24.79 6.76 0.48
CA PHE A 8 23.59 6.36 1.21
C PHE A 8 23.43 7.21 2.46
N PHE A 9 22.26 7.82 2.60
CA PHE A 9 21.79 8.49 3.81
C PHE A 9 20.77 7.57 4.48
N ASN A 10 21.24 6.60 5.26
CA ASN A 10 20.37 5.67 5.99
C ASN A 10 19.78 6.35 7.22
N GLU A 11 18.51 6.12 7.51
CA GLU A 11 17.79 6.75 8.64
C GLU A 11 17.74 8.29 8.54
N TRP A 12 17.62 8.80 7.31
CA TRP A 12 17.27 10.18 7.04
C TRP A 12 15.82 10.27 6.57
N PHE A 13 15.03 11.09 7.26
CA PHE A 13 13.63 11.30 6.95
C PHE A 13 13.47 12.55 6.08
N ALA A 14 13.05 12.37 4.82
CA ALA A 14 12.75 13.48 3.92
C ALA A 14 11.43 14.15 4.32
N VAL A 15 11.46 15.47 4.51
CA VAL A 15 10.33 16.24 5.07
C VAL A 15 9.58 17.01 3.99
N ASP A 16 10.30 17.72 3.11
CA ASP A 16 9.70 18.53 2.05
C ASP A 16 10.61 18.69 0.83
N LEU A 17 9.99 18.92 -0.33
CA LEU A 17 10.67 19.34 -1.55
C LEU A 17 11.03 20.83 -1.47
N VAL A 18 12.23 21.18 -1.91
CA VAL A 18 12.66 22.58 -2.03
C VAL A 18 12.46 23.04 -3.47
N LYS A 19 11.82 24.21 -3.65
CA LYS A 19 11.64 24.85 -4.97
C LYS A 19 12.37 26.17 -5.04
N ASN A 20 12.91 26.50 -6.22
CA ASN A 20 13.42 27.84 -6.50
C ASN A 20 12.28 28.82 -6.86
N GLN A 21 12.64 30.08 -7.13
CA GLN A 21 11.69 31.13 -7.50
C GLN A 21 10.94 30.85 -8.81
N GLN A 22 11.50 30.02 -9.69
CA GLN A 22 10.90 29.59 -10.95
C GLN A 22 10.01 28.34 -10.78
N GLY A 23 9.87 27.82 -9.55
CA GLY A 23 9.05 26.64 -9.24
C GLY A 23 9.72 25.30 -9.54
N ALA A 24 10.98 25.27 -9.94
CA ALA A 24 11.72 24.03 -10.18
C ALA A 24 12.16 23.41 -8.85
N VAL A 25 12.08 22.08 -8.73
CA VAL A 25 12.58 21.32 -7.59
C VAL A 25 14.11 21.34 -7.60
N THR A 26 14.72 21.75 -6.49
CA THR A 26 16.18 21.87 -6.32
C THR A 26 16.75 20.93 -5.25
N GLY A 27 15.94 20.03 -4.71
CA GLY A 27 16.33 19.08 -3.66
C GLY A 27 15.26 18.88 -2.60
N ILE A 28 15.69 18.41 -1.43
CA ILE A 28 14.82 18.14 -0.28
C ILE A 28 15.40 18.70 1.02
N ILE A 29 14.51 19.00 1.97
CA ILE A 29 14.87 19.06 3.38
C ILE A 29 14.77 17.66 3.97
N ALA A 30 15.81 17.22 4.67
CA ALA A 30 15.84 15.94 5.36
C ALA A 30 16.33 16.09 6.80
N ILE A 31 15.86 15.21 7.68
CA ILE A 31 16.25 15.16 9.09
C ILE A 31 16.94 13.83 9.37
N CYS A 32 18.14 13.86 9.92
CA CYS A 32 18.81 12.67 10.44
C CYS A 32 18.04 12.18 11.68
N MET A 33 17.52 10.95 11.64
CA MET A 33 16.73 10.41 12.74
C MET A 33 17.57 10.13 14.00
N GLU A 34 18.86 9.84 13.84
CA GLU A 34 19.78 9.57 14.95
C GLU A 34 20.15 10.86 15.70
N THR A 35 20.48 11.93 14.97
CA THR A 35 21.05 13.15 15.56
C THR A 35 20.08 14.33 15.64
N GLY A 36 18.97 14.28 14.90
CA GLY A 36 18.05 15.41 14.71
C GLY A 36 18.58 16.49 13.77
N GLU A 37 19.75 16.30 13.16
CA GLU A 37 20.31 17.27 12.21
C GLU A 37 19.40 17.46 11.01
N THR A 38 19.12 18.71 10.67
CA THR A 38 18.34 19.07 9.48
C THR A 38 19.26 19.57 8.38
N VAL A 39 19.17 18.99 7.19
CA VAL A 39 19.99 19.36 6.04
C VAL A 39 19.15 19.68 4.82
N PHE A 40 19.69 20.52 3.95
CA PHE A 40 19.22 20.66 2.59
C PHE A 40 20.09 19.79 1.68
N VAL A 41 19.49 18.75 1.09
CA VAL A 41 20.15 17.92 0.09
C VAL A 41 19.89 18.53 -1.28
N GLU A 42 20.84 19.33 -1.76
CA GLU A 42 20.76 19.94 -3.08
C GLU A 42 20.86 18.87 -4.19
N SER A 43 20.00 18.99 -5.20
CA SER A 43 20.07 18.12 -6.37
C SER A 43 19.54 18.81 -7.63
N LYS A 44 20.09 18.42 -8.78
CA LYS A 44 19.56 18.85 -10.09
C LYS A 44 18.29 18.10 -10.49
N ALA A 45 18.06 16.94 -9.90
CA ALA A 45 16.88 16.10 -10.11
C ALA A 45 16.61 15.28 -8.84
N THR A 46 15.34 15.20 -8.46
CA THR A 46 14.88 14.45 -7.28
C THR A 46 13.87 13.39 -7.72
N VAL A 47 14.08 12.13 -7.31
CA VAL A 47 13.18 11.02 -7.59
C VAL A 47 12.53 10.59 -6.28
N LEU A 48 11.19 10.57 -6.23
CA LEU A 48 10.44 10.04 -5.10
C LEU A 48 10.08 8.58 -5.35
N ALA A 49 10.60 7.70 -4.50
CA ALA A 49 10.32 6.26 -4.54
C ALA A 49 9.91 5.76 -3.13
N THR A 50 9.03 6.51 -2.46
CA THR A 50 8.72 6.38 -1.03
C THR A 50 7.67 5.32 -0.68
N GLY A 51 7.22 4.53 -1.65
CA GLY A 51 6.12 3.57 -1.47
C GLY A 51 4.75 4.24 -1.35
N GLY A 52 3.74 3.46 -0.90
CA GLY A 52 2.34 3.90 -0.77
C GLY A 52 1.97 4.43 0.62
N ALA A 53 0.67 4.69 0.81
CA ALA A 53 0.11 5.28 2.05
C ALA A 53 -0.96 4.37 2.72
N GLY A 54 -0.77 3.05 2.68
CA GLY A 54 -1.77 2.10 3.17
C GLY A 54 -2.06 2.16 4.67
N ARG A 55 -1.25 2.88 5.46
CA ARG A 55 -1.45 3.07 6.91
C ARG A 55 -2.56 4.07 7.28
N ILE A 56 -3.24 4.65 6.30
CA ILE A 56 -4.49 5.39 6.55
C ILE A 56 -5.67 4.48 6.90
N TYR A 57 -5.58 3.18 6.60
CA TYR A 57 -6.60 2.18 6.93
C TYR A 57 -6.30 1.47 8.25
N ALA A 58 -7.35 1.19 9.03
CA ALA A 58 -7.24 0.47 10.30
C ALA A 58 -6.67 -0.95 10.14
N SER A 59 -7.04 -1.65 9.07
CA SER A 59 -6.51 -2.97 8.70
C SER A 59 -5.78 -2.87 7.37
N THR A 60 -4.51 -3.28 7.34
CA THR A 60 -3.64 -3.17 6.17
C THR A 60 -2.50 -4.18 6.21
N THR A 61 -2.10 -4.69 5.04
CA THR A 61 -0.91 -5.55 4.90
C THR A 61 0.39 -4.75 4.87
N ASN A 62 0.30 -3.42 4.83
CA ASN A 62 1.44 -2.53 4.70
C ASN A 62 2.30 -2.54 5.97
N ALA A 63 3.60 -2.28 5.81
CA ALA A 63 4.47 -2.01 6.97
C ALA A 63 4.02 -0.72 7.67
N HIS A 64 4.47 -0.51 8.92
CA HIS A 64 4.16 0.71 9.67
C HIS A 64 4.71 1.98 9.02
N ILE A 65 5.74 1.84 8.18
CA ILE A 65 6.42 2.93 7.47
C ILE A 65 5.76 3.34 6.14
N ASN A 66 4.68 2.68 5.71
CA ASN A 66 3.97 3.05 4.48
C ASN A 66 2.92 4.14 4.77
N THR A 67 3.40 5.34 5.05
CA THR A 67 2.63 6.50 5.54
C THR A 67 2.36 7.55 4.47
N GLY A 68 2.85 7.37 3.24
CA GLY A 68 2.58 8.29 2.13
C GLY A 68 3.44 9.54 2.10
N ASP A 69 4.61 9.54 2.75
CA ASP A 69 5.42 10.74 2.97
C ASP A 69 5.76 11.48 1.66
N GLY A 70 6.19 10.75 0.62
CA GLY A 70 6.52 11.36 -0.68
C GLY A 70 5.32 11.96 -1.41
N VAL A 71 4.16 11.32 -1.33
CA VAL A 71 2.90 11.90 -1.86
C VAL A 71 2.56 13.16 -1.09
N GLY A 72 2.71 13.15 0.24
CA GLY A 72 2.52 14.32 1.10
C GLY A 72 3.45 15.47 0.73
N MET A 73 4.75 15.20 0.51
CA MET A 73 5.73 16.20 0.06
C MET A 73 5.33 16.81 -1.29
N ALA A 74 4.92 15.99 -2.25
CA ALA A 74 4.49 16.45 -3.57
C ALA A 74 3.26 17.37 -3.48
N LEU A 75 2.25 16.97 -2.70
CA LEU A 75 1.03 17.75 -2.49
C LEU A 75 1.32 19.09 -1.80
N ARG A 76 2.15 19.11 -0.74
CA ARG A 76 2.57 20.36 -0.08
C ARG A 76 3.36 21.28 -1.00
N ALA A 77 4.14 20.71 -1.93
CA ALA A 77 4.82 21.47 -2.97
C ALA A 77 3.88 21.97 -4.10
N GLY A 78 2.59 21.64 -4.04
CA GLY A 78 1.58 22.08 -5.01
C GLY A 78 1.50 21.23 -6.28
N PHE A 79 2.10 20.03 -6.29
CA PHE A 79 1.95 19.09 -7.39
C PHE A 79 0.67 18.26 -7.21
N PRO A 80 -0.06 17.94 -8.30
CA PRO A 80 -1.24 17.09 -8.22
C PRO A 80 -0.84 15.63 -7.97
N ALA A 81 -1.73 14.89 -7.30
CA ALA A 81 -1.73 13.43 -7.28
C ALA A 81 -2.87 12.91 -8.16
N GLN A 82 -2.77 11.68 -8.63
CA GLN A 82 -3.75 11.06 -9.51
C GLN A 82 -4.29 9.77 -8.88
N ASP A 83 -5.58 9.51 -9.10
CA ASP A 83 -6.28 8.27 -8.72
C ASP A 83 -6.15 7.90 -7.22
N MET A 84 -6.11 8.91 -6.35
CA MET A 84 -5.91 8.75 -4.89
C MET A 84 -7.08 8.03 -4.19
N GLU A 85 -8.21 7.89 -4.86
CA GLU A 85 -9.38 7.12 -4.46
C GLU A 85 -9.26 5.61 -4.76
N MET A 86 -8.34 5.20 -5.62
CA MET A 86 -8.23 3.82 -6.12
C MET A 86 -7.41 2.91 -5.19
N TRP A 87 -8.00 2.53 -4.06
CA TRP A 87 -7.38 1.62 -3.09
C TRP A 87 -7.65 0.15 -3.40
N GLN A 88 -6.58 -0.64 -3.55
CA GLN A 88 -6.70 -2.09 -3.71
C GLN A 88 -6.78 -2.79 -2.35
N PHE A 89 -7.80 -3.62 -2.17
CA PHE A 89 -7.91 -4.53 -1.03
C PHE A 89 -7.50 -5.93 -1.45
N HIS A 90 -6.50 -6.49 -0.78
CA HIS A 90 -6.10 -7.87 -1.04
C HIS A 90 -7.10 -8.85 -0.42
N PRO A 91 -7.64 -9.84 -1.17
CA PRO A 91 -8.69 -10.72 -0.65
C PRO A 91 -8.28 -11.50 0.61
N THR A 92 -7.05 -11.99 0.66
CA THR A 92 -6.58 -12.92 1.70
C THR A 92 -5.56 -12.28 2.64
N GLY A 93 -5.96 -11.23 3.36
CA GLY A 93 -5.23 -10.80 4.56
C GLY A 93 -5.63 -11.66 5.76
N ILE A 94 -4.68 -12.08 6.60
CA ILE A 94 -4.99 -12.85 7.81
C ILE A 94 -5.84 -12.00 8.75
N TYR A 95 -6.98 -12.54 9.18
CA TYR A 95 -7.89 -11.87 10.12
C TYR A 95 -7.16 -11.48 11.42
N GLY A 96 -7.47 -10.29 11.94
CA GLY A 96 -6.80 -9.71 13.11
C GLY A 96 -5.43 -9.11 12.79
N ALA A 97 -4.46 -9.93 12.37
CA ALA A 97 -3.07 -9.50 12.17
C ALA A 97 -2.84 -8.65 10.90
N GLY A 98 -3.64 -8.88 9.84
CA GLY A 98 -3.48 -8.18 8.56
C GLY A 98 -2.33 -8.69 7.68
N THR A 99 -1.55 -9.67 8.13
CA THR A 99 -0.45 -10.27 7.34
C THR A 99 -0.96 -10.83 6.02
N LEU A 100 -0.21 -10.61 4.94
CA LEU A 100 -0.57 -11.09 3.61
C LEU A 100 -0.49 -12.62 3.53
N VAL A 101 -1.57 -13.26 3.05
CA VAL A 101 -1.52 -14.61 2.47
C VAL A 101 -1.47 -14.45 0.96
N THR A 102 -0.45 -15.01 0.33
CA THR A 102 -0.21 -14.85 -1.11
C THR A 102 -1.41 -15.32 -1.94
N GLU A 103 -1.71 -14.56 -3.00
CA GLU A 103 -2.65 -14.99 -4.05
C GLU A 103 -2.23 -16.30 -4.72
N GLY A 104 -0.95 -16.65 -4.66
CA GLY A 104 -0.44 -17.95 -5.08
C GLY A 104 -1.17 -19.11 -4.40
N CYS A 105 -1.67 -18.97 -3.18
CA CYS A 105 -2.48 -20.02 -2.55
C CYS A 105 -3.73 -20.36 -3.38
N ARG A 106 -4.39 -19.37 -3.97
CA ARG A 106 -5.54 -19.58 -4.87
C ARG A 106 -5.08 -20.06 -6.25
N GLY A 107 -3.96 -19.52 -6.75
CA GLY A 107 -3.30 -19.94 -7.99
C GLY A 107 -2.96 -21.44 -8.02
N GLU A 108 -2.49 -21.96 -6.89
CA GLU A 108 -2.10 -23.36 -6.70
C GLU A 108 -3.25 -24.27 -6.25
N GLY A 109 -4.51 -23.83 -6.42
CA GLY A 109 -5.70 -24.66 -6.20
C GLY A 109 -6.41 -24.48 -4.86
N GLY A 110 -5.95 -23.58 -4.00
CA GLY A 110 -6.70 -23.16 -2.82
C GLY A 110 -7.99 -22.42 -3.21
N TYR A 111 -9.00 -22.50 -2.35
CA TYR A 111 -10.31 -21.91 -2.62
C TYR A 111 -10.92 -21.30 -1.36
N LEU A 112 -11.80 -20.33 -1.57
CA LEU A 112 -12.49 -19.63 -0.51
C LEU A 112 -13.80 -20.35 -0.16
N ILE A 113 -14.04 -20.54 1.13
CA ILE A 113 -15.26 -21.13 1.67
C ILE A 113 -15.95 -20.21 2.66
N ASN A 114 -17.28 -20.19 2.65
CA ASN A 114 -18.06 -19.49 3.68
C ASN A 114 -18.30 -20.40 4.89
N LYS A 115 -19.11 -19.94 5.87
CA LYS A 115 -19.39 -20.72 7.09
C LYS A 115 -20.14 -22.02 6.83
N ASP A 116 -20.97 -22.05 5.78
CA ASP A 116 -21.79 -23.19 5.39
C ASP A 116 -20.99 -24.23 4.58
N GLY A 117 -19.73 -23.94 4.27
CA GLY A 117 -18.83 -24.82 3.50
C GLY A 117 -18.97 -24.68 1.99
N GLU A 118 -19.74 -23.70 1.51
CA GLU A 118 -19.88 -23.39 0.08
C GLU A 118 -18.58 -22.76 -0.44
N ARG A 119 -18.09 -23.26 -1.58
CA ARG A 119 -17.09 -22.59 -2.41
C ARG A 119 -17.74 -21.44 -3.19
N PHE A 120 -18.08 -20.36 -2.49
CA PHE A 120 -18.95 -19.30 -2.99
C PHE A 120 -18.45 -18.59 -4.26
N MET A 121 -17.14 -18.59 -4.54
CA MET A 121 -16.62 -17.94 -5.75
C MET A 121 -17.09 -18.61 -7.06
N GLU A 122 -17.53 -19.87 -7.02
CA GLU A 122 -18.14 -20.53 -8.18
C GLU A 122 -19.48 -19.89 -8.58
N ARG A 123 -20.17 -19.23 -7.62
CA ARG A 123 -21.42 -18.50 -7.85
C ARG A 123 -21.16 -17.07 -8.36
N TYR A 124 -20.19 -16.35 -7.81
CA TYR A 124 -19.92 -14.95 -8.19
C TYR A 124 -19.10 -14.81 -9.48
N ALA A 125 -18.19 -15.74 -9.76
CA ALA A 125 -17.35 -15.72 -10.95
C ALA A 125 -17.26 -17.13 -11.57
N PRO A 126 -18.31 -17.63 -12.27
CA PRO A 126 -18.38 -19.02 -12.70
C PRO A 126 -17.18 -19.51 -13.54
N ASN A 127 -16.59 -18.62 -14.34
CA ASN A 127 -15.44 -18.95 -15.20
C ASN A 127 -14.11 -18.90 -14.45
N ALA A 128 -13.85 -17.81 -13.72
CA ALA A 128 -12.54 -17.56 -13.09
C ALA A 128 -12.45 -18.06 -11.64
N LYS A 129 -13.59 -18.19 -10.96
CA LYS A 129 -13.74 -18.63 -9.57
C LYS A 129 -12.83 -17.80 -8.66
N ASP A 130 -12.02 -18.47 -7.84
CA ASP A 130 -11.07 -17.85 -6.92
C ASP A 130 -9.94 -17.07 -7.63
N LEU A 131 -9.80 -17.19 -8.95
CA LEU A 131 -8.82 -16.45 -9.77
C LEU A 131 -9.44 -15.22 -10.48
N ALA A 132 -10.66 -14.83 -10.12
CA ALA A 132 -11.23 -13.56 -10.57
C ALA A 132 -10.37 -12.37 -10.12
N GLY A 133 -10.58 -11.20 -10.75
CA GLY A 133 -9.91 -9.96 -10.36
C GLY A 133 -10.04 -9.68 -8.86
N ARG A 134 -9.01 -9.11 -8.25
CA ARG A 134 -8.95 -8.89 -6.79
C ARG A 134 -10.13 -8.11 -6.26
N ASP A 135 -10.58 -7.11 -7.01
CA ASP A 135 -11.75 -6.30 -6.69
C ASP A 135 -13.05 -7.14 -6.66
N VAL A 136 -13.21 -8.07 -7.61
CA VAL A 136 -14.35 -9.00 -7.66
C VAL A 136 -14.34 -9.94 -6.46
N VAL A 137 -13.19 -10.57 -6.18
CA VAL A 137 -13.06 -11.51 -5.06
C VAL A 137 -13.29 -10.79 -3.73
N ALA A 138 -12.67 -9.63 -3.52
CA ALA A 138 -12.83 -8.86 -2.29
C ALA A 138 -14.30 -8.42 -2.07
N ARG A 139 -14.99 -7.93 -3.11
CA ARG A 139 -16.41 -7.59 -3.02
C ARG A 139 -17.27 -8.82 -2.70
N SER A 140 -17.00 -9.95 -3.34
CA SER A 140 -17.74 -11.20 -3.12
C SER A 140 -17.61 -11.68 -1.67
N MET A 141 -16.40 -11.61 -1.09
CA MET A 141 -16.16 -11.95 0.32
C MET A 141 -16.94 -11.04 1.27
N VAL A 142 -16.97 -9.73 1.02
CA VAL A 142 -17.74 -8.79 1.85
C VAL A 142 -19.24 -9.08 1.75
N LEU A 143 -19.77 -9.40 0.57
CA LEU A 143 -21.17 -9.79 0.41
C LEU A 143 -21.51 -11.06 1.19
N GLU A 144 -20.65 -12.10 1.16
CA GLU A 144 -20.86 -13.29 1.99
C GLU A 144 -20.97 -12.96 3.48
N ILE A 145 -20.11 -12.08 3.99
CA ILE A 145 -20.13 -11.66 5.40
C ILE A 145 -21.41 -10.86 5.70
N LEU A 146 -21.76 -9.88 4.86
CA LEU A 146 -22.93 -9.03 5.06
C LEU A 146 -24.26 -9.81 4.98
N GLU A 147 -24.29 -10.89 4.19
CA GLU A 147 -25.44 -11.79 4.10
C GLU A 147 -25.44 -12.87 5.21
N GLY A 148 -24.59 -12.71 6.24
CA GLY A 148 -24.56 -13.54 7.43
C GLY A 148 -23.93 -14.91 7.21
N ARG A 149 -23.12 -15.09 6.15
CA ARG A 149 -22.36 -16.31 5.86
C ARG A 149 -20.88 -16.20 6.25
N GLY A 150 -20.54 -15.21 7.08
CA GLY A 150 -19.22 -15.03 7.66
C GLY A 150 -18.84 -16.15 8.62
N ARG A 151 -17.54 -16.42 8.77
CA ARG A 151 -17.00 -17.34 9.79
C ARG A 151 -16.55 -16.57 11.01
N GLY A 152 -16.72 -17.17 12.19
CA GLY A 152 -16.36 -16.59 13.48
C GLY A 152 -17.49 -16.77 14.49
N GLU A 153 -17.29 -16.32 15.72
CA GLU A 153 -18.29 -16.48 16.80
C GLU A 153 -19.61 -15.76 16.49
N ASN A 154 -19.58 -14.70 15.68
CA ASN A 154 -20.74 -13.86 15.37
C ASN A 154 -21.35 -14.12 13.98
N GLY A 155 -20.89 -15.16 13.27
CA GLY A 155 -21.26 -15.41 11.87
C GLY A 155 -20.72 -14.37 10.91
#